data_AF-A0A9P6NIK2-F1
#
_entry.id   AF-A0A9P6NIK2-F1
#
_cell.length_a   1.000
_cell.length_b   1.000
_cell.length_c   1.000
_cell.angle_alpha   90.00
_cell.angle_beta   90.00
_cell.angle_gamma   90.00
#
_symmetry.space_group_name_H-M   'P 1'
#
loop_
_entity.id
_entity.type
_entity.pdbx_description
1 polymer ?
#
loop_
_entity_poly.entity_id
_entity_poly.type
_entity_poly.pdbx_seq_one_letter_code
_entity_poly.pdbx_strand_id
1 'polypeptide(L)'
;TVCDEEIELQIEAEEALEFSEPPERKSQHFAKVALPEILPVSLQLLTKQSEDADEDEWNASIAARTSLALLAQTVGDAIVTPVIPFVENSIKSTDWHA
;
A
#
# COMPACT_ATOMS: atom_id res chain seq x y z
N THR A 1 11.65 0.04 4.97
CA THR A 1 10.43 0.42 5.73
C THR A 1 9.83 -0.83 6.35
N VAL A 2 8.81 -0.74 7.21
CA VAL A 2 8.15 -1.95 7.76
C VAL A 2 7.61 -2.83 6.63
N CYS A 3 7.05 -2.23 5.59
CA CYS A 3 6.57 -2.94 4.40
C CYS A 3 7.69 -3.69 3.68
N ASP A 4 8.85 -3.06 3.46
CA ASP A 4 10.00 -3.71 2.79
C ASP A 4 10.49 -4.94 3.58
N GLU A 5 10.63 -4.80 4.90
CA GLU A 5 11.04 -5.93 5.77
C GLU A 5 10.02 -7.07 5.77
N GLU A 6 8.72 -6.75 5.76
CA GLU A 6 7.67 -7.76 5.74
C GLU A 6 7.58 -8.47 4.37
N ILE A 7 7.90 -7.77 3.27
CA ILE A 7 8.01 -8.35 1.93
C ILE A 7 9.21 -9.31 1.88
N GLU A 8 10.39 -8.89 2.37
CA GLU A 8 11.57 -9.76 2.43
C GLU A 8 11.30 -11.02 3.26
N LEU A 9 10.68 -10.88 4.44
CA LEU A 9 10.28 -12.02 5.27
C LEU A 9 9.28 -12.96 4.58
N GLN A 10 8.44 -12.42 3.71
CA GLN A 10 7.49 -13.23 2.95
C GLN A 10 8.22 -14.05 1.87
N ILE A 11 9.20 -13.45 1.18
CA ILE A 11 10.05 -14.14 0.21
C ILE A 11 10.87 -15.25 0.92
N GLU A 12 11.53 -14.93 2.03
CA GLU A 12 12.28 -15.91 2.84
C GLU A 12 11.38 -17.09 3.26
N ALA A 13 10.13 -16.82 3.64
CA ALA A 13 9.18 -17.85 4.04
C ALA A 13 8.71 -18.73 2.87
N GLU A 14 8.55 -18.16 1.68
CA GLU A 14 8.22 -18.89 0.45
C GLU A 14 9.38 -19.80 0.02
N GLU A 15 10.62 -19.31 0.08
CA GLU A 15 11.83 -20.09 -0.20
C GLU A 15 11.99 -21.25 0.79
N ALA A 16 11.85 -21.01 2.11
CA ALA A 16 11.93 -22.07 3.11
C ALA A 16 10.86 -23.16 2.88
N LEU A 17 9.66 -22.75 2.47
CA LEU A 17 8.58 -23.68 2.13
C LEU A 17 8.93 -24.56 0.92
N GLU A 18 9.61 -24.02 -0.09
CA GLU A 18 10.08 -24.78 -1.26
C GLU A 18 11.06 -25.89 -0.86
N PHE A 19 11.94 -25.63 0.10
CA PHE A 19 12.87 -26.61 0.65
C PHE A 19 12.27 -27.51 1.75
N SER A 20 10.98 -27.34 2.07
CA SER A 20 10.31 -28.02 3.20
C SER A 20 10.97 -27.76 4.56
N GLU A 21 11.60 -26.60 4.71
CA GLU A 21 12.23 -26.14 5.95
C GLU A 21 11.35 -25.10 6.66
N PRO A 22 11.43 -24.99 8.00
CA PRO A 22 10.74 -23.94 8.71
C PRO A 22 11.45 -22.58 8.50
N PRO A 23 10.72 -21.47 8.31
CA PRO A 23 11.33 -20.15 8.18
C PRO A 23 11.99 -19.72 9.49
N GLU A 24 13.21 -19.19 9.41
CA GLU A 24 13.99 -18.73 10.57
C GLU A 24 13.36 -17.51 11.24
N ARG A 25 12.75 -16.63 10.43
CA ARG A 25 12.07 -15.41 10.87
C ARG A 25 10.64 -15.39 10.32
N LYS A 26 9.72 -14.83 11.10
CA LYS A 26 8.30 -14.72 10.71
C LYS A 26 7.83 -13.28 10.80
N SER A 27 7.12 -12.85 9.77
CA SER A 27 6.42 -11.56 9.76
C SER A 27 5.34 -11.52 10.85
N GLN A 28 5.22 -10.36 11.51
CA GLN A 28 4.16 -10.10 12.48
C GLN A 28 2.94 -9.44 11.82
N HIS A 29 3.01 -9.16 10.53
CA HIS A 29 1.96 -8.55 9.72
C HIS A 29 1.44 -7.21 10.27
N PHE A 30 2.35 -6.36 10.76
CA PHE A 30 2.06 -5.03 11.26
C PHE A 30 1.34 -4.18 10.21
N ALA A 31 1.77 -4.25 8.94
CA ALA A 31 1.12 -3.52 7.86
C ALA A 31 -0.35 -3.93 7.69
N LYS A 32 -0.65 -5.23 7.84
CA LYS A 32 -2.01 -5.76 7.75
C LYS A 32 -2.89 -5.34 8.93
N VAL A 33 -2.32 -5.29 10.13
CA VAL A 33 -3.03 -4.84 11.34
C VAL A 33 -3.36 -3.36 11.27
N ALA A 34 -2.43 -2.54 10.77
CA ALA A 34 -2.61 -1.09 10.67
C ALA A 34 -3.42 -0.64 9.44
N LEU A 35 -3.69 -1.56 8.49
CA LEU A 35 -4.36 -1.28 7.22
C LEU A 35 -5.66 -0.46 7.35
N PRO A 36 -6.59 -0.75 8.29
CA PRO A 36 -7.85 0.00 8.38
C PRO A 36 -7.68 1.48 8.75
N GLU A 37 -6.60 1.82 9.45
CA GLU A 37 -6.31 3.18 9.91
C GLU A 37 -5.48 3.96 8.88
N ILE A 38 -4.51 3.29 8.25
CA ILE A 38 -3.59 3.94 7.30
C ILE A 38 -4.25 4.15 5.95
N LEU A 39 -5.00 3.16 5.46
CA LEU A 39 -5.54 3.17 4.10
C LEU A 39 -6.43 4.39 3.80
N PRO A 40 -7.41 4.77 4.65
CA PRO A 40 -8.24 5.94 4.37
C PRO A 40 -7.43 7.24 4.25
N VAL A 41 -6.39 7.40 5.08
CA VAL A 41 -5.51 8.58 5.05
C VAL A 41 -4.68 8.61 3.78
N SER A 42 -4.10 7.46 3.39
CA SER A 42 -3.35 7.37 2.13
C SER A 42 -4.22 7.66 0.90
N LEU A 43 -5.46 7.15 0.87
CA LEU A 43 -6.42 7.42 -0.21
C LEU A 43 -6.84 8.89 -0.24
N GLN A 44 -7.02 9.53 0.92
CA GLN A 44 -7.31 10.96 0.98
C GLN A 44 -6.12 11.81 0.50
N LEU A 45 -4.88 11.43 0.81
CA LEU A 45 -3.69 12.16 0.35
C LEU A 45 -3.46 12.01 -1.16
N LEU A 46 -3.93 10.91 -1.77
CA LEU A 46 -3.90 10.75 -3.22
C LEU A 46 -4.71 11.81 -3.97
N THR A 47 -5.75 12.37 -3.36
CA THR A 47 -6.58 13.43 -3.97
C THR A 47 -6.00 14.84 -3.75
N LYS A 48 -4.81 14.95 -3.15
CA LYS A 48 -4.10 16.22 -2.93
C LYS A 48 -3.02 16.46 -3.99
N GLN A 49 -3.39 16.24 -5.25
CA GLN A 49 -2.51 16.53 -6.38
C GLN A 49 -2.41 18.06 -6.56
N SER A 50 -1.24 18.54 -6.93
CA SER A 50 -1.02 19.97 -7.24
C SER A 50 -1.03 20.15 -8.76
N GLU A 51 -1.83 21.08 -9.27
CA GLU A 51 -1.85 21.43 -10.70
C GLU A 51 -0.55 22.09 -11.17
N ASP A 52 0.15 22.76 -10.24
CA ASP A 52 1.37 23.50 -10.49
C ASP A 52 2.64 22.69 -10.16
N ALA A 53 2.50 21.41 -9.77
CA ALA A 53 3.67 20.61 -9.44
C ALA A 53 4.46 20.24 -10.70
N ASP A 54 5.76 20.48 -10.65
CA ASP A 54 6.70 19.99 -11.66
C ASP A 54 6.74 18.45 -11.63
N GLU A 55 7.08 17.81 -12.76
CA GLU A 55 7.12 16.32 -12.87
C GLU A 55 8.05 15.67 -11.82
N ASP A 56 9.11 16.37 -11.41
CA ASP A 56 10.09 15.90 -10.43
C ASP A 56 9.77 16.30 -8.98
N GLU A 57 8.68 17.04 -8.74
CA GLU A 57 8.36 17.55 -7.41
C GLU A 57 7.80 16.45 -6.50
N TRP A 58 8.52 16.14 -5.42
CA TRP A 58 8.05 15.21 -4.41
C TRP A 58 7.02 15.87 -3.46
N ASN A 59 5.74 15.59 -3.69
CA ASN A 59 4.64 16.10 -2.86
C ASN A 59 3.90 14.96 -2.11
N ALA A 60 2.91 15.35 -1.30
CA ALA A 60 2.14 14.43 -0.46
C ALA A 60 1.39 13.36 -1.28
N SER A 61 0.89 13.70 -2.47
CA SER A 61 0.18 12.74 -3.33
C SER A 61 1.13 11.68 -3.91
N ILE A 62 2.36 12.07 -4.28
CA ILE A 62 3.39 11.13 -4.75
C ILE A 62 3.86 10.23 -3.61
N ALA A 63 4.06 10.79 -2.41
CA ALA A 63 4.38 10.03 -1.22
C ALA A 63 3.28 9.01 -0.88
N ALA A 64 2.01 9.43 -0.93
CA ALA A 64 0.87 8.55 -0.70
C ALA A 64 0.78 7.43 -1.73
N ARG A 65 0.97 7.74 -3.02
CA ARG A 65 1.04 6.74 -4.11
C ARG A 65 2.12 5.70 -3.86
N THR A 66 3.31 6.14 -3.52
CA THR A 66 4.46 5.25 -3.28
C THR A 66 4.24 4.38 -2.05
N SER A 67 3.75 4.97 -0.96
CA SER A 67 3.39 4.25 0.26
C SER A 67 2.29 3.23 0.03
N LEU A 68 1.27 3.56 -0.77
CA LEU A 68 0.17 2.65 -1.07
C LEU A 68 0.62 1.46 -1.92
N ALA A 69 1.54 1.69 -2.87
CA ALA A 69 2.13 0.63 -3.69
C ALA A 69 2.93 -0.37 -2.85
N LEU A 70 3.71 0.10 -1.87
CA LEU A 70 4.43 -0.79 -0.93
C LEU A 70 3.45 -1.53 -0.01
N LEU A 71 2.42 -0.83 0.48
CA LEU A 71 1.40 -1.44 1.34
C LEU A 71 0.65 -2.55 0.60
N ALA A 72 0.28 -2.33 -0.67
CA ALA A 72 -0.39 -3.33 -1.51
C ALA A 72 0.47 -4.58 -1.72
N GLN A 73 1.77 -4.42 -1.98
CA GLN A 73 2.72 -5.54 -2.10
C GLN A 73 2.85 -6.32 -0.79
N THR A 74 2.79 -5.62 0.36
CA THR A 74 2.95 -6.25 1.68
C THR A 74 1.70 -7.00 2.14
N VAL A 75 0.51 -6.44 1.93
CA VAL A 75 -0.74 -7.01 2.49
C VAL A 75 -1.55 -7.84 1.49
N GLY A 76 -1.19 -7.79 0.20
CA GLY A 76 -1.84 -8.52 -0.88
C GLY A 76 -3.35 -8.24 -0.95
N ASP A 77 -4.14 -9.29 -1.11
CA ASP A 77 -5.60 -9.22 -1.30
C ASP A 77 -6.37 -8.44 -0.22
N ALA A 78 -5.80 -8.31 0.99
CA ALA A 78 -6.43 -7.61 2.09
C ALA A 78 -6.74 -6.13 1.76
N ILE A 79 -6.00 -5.51 0.84
CA ILE A 79 -6.21 -4.12 0.43
C ILE A 79 -7.32 -3.96 -0.62
N VAL A 80 -7.67 -5.02 -1.36
CA VAL A 80 -8.56 -4.92 -2.53
C VAL A 80 -9.98 -4.51 -2.12
N THR A 81 -10.56 -5.26 -1.17
CA THR A 81 -11.93 -5.02 -0.69
C THR A 81 -12.16 -3.59 -0.18
N PRO A 82 -11.28 -3.01 0.67
CA PRO A 82 -11.48 -1.64 1.16
C PRO A 82 -11.17 -0.55 0.12
N VAL A 83 -10.36 -0.82 -0.91
CA VAL A 83 -10.05 0.16 -1.98
C VAL A 83 -11.15 0.26 -3.04
N ILE A 84 -11.85 -0.84 -3.35
CA ILE A 84 -12.90 -0.86 -4.39
C ILE A 84 -13.93 0.27 -4.21
N PRO A 85 -14.53 0.48 -3.02
CA PRO A 85 -15.52 1.54 -2.83
C PRO A 85 -14.96 2.94 -3.08
N PHE A 86 -13.67 3.17 -2.80
CA PHE A 86 -13.03 4.44 -3.10
C PHE A 86 -12.98 4.65 -4.61
N VAL A 87 -12.41 3.69 -5.36
CA VAL A 87 -12.27 3.77 -6.82
C VAL A 87 -13.62 3.95 -7.53
N GLU A 88 -14.65 3.21 -7.11
CA GLU A 88 -15.98 3.31 -7.71
C GLU A 88 -16.66 4.66 -7.51
N ASN A 89 -16.37 5.35 -6.40
CA ASN A 89 -16.89 6.68 -6.10
C ASN A 89 -16.06 7.76 -6.82
N SER A 90 -14.74 7.63 -6.78
CA SER A 90 -13.77 8.50 -7.46
C SER A 90 -14.00 8.60 -8.96
N ILE A 91 -14.11 7.47 -9.66
CA ILE A 91 -14.27 7.45 -11.13
C ILE A 91 -15.57 8.10 -11.64
N LYS A 92 -16.59 8.22 -10.77
CA LYS A 92 -17.87 8.87 -11.08
C LYS A 92 -17.91 10.32 -10.61
N SER A 93 -16.87 10.79 -9.92
CA SER A 93 -16.80 12.14 -9.39
C SER A 93 -16.71 13.17 -10.51
N THR A 94 -17.35 14.32 -10.28
CA THR A 94 -17.16 15.50 -11.13
C THR A 94 -15.89 16.26 -10.79
N ASP A 95 -15.31 16.00 -9.61
CA ASP A 95 -13.99 16.49 -9.21
C ASP A 95 -12.92 15.58 -9.79
N TRP A 96 -12.01 16.14 -10.59
CA TRP A 96 -10.97 15.38 -11.27
C TRP A 96 -9.88 14.87 -10.33
N HIS A 97 -9.76 15.46 -9.14
CA HIS A 97 -8.84 15.01 -8.10
C HIS A 97 -9.31 13.76 -7.35
N ALA A 98 -10.62 13.47 -7.41
CA ALA A 98 -11.28 12.49 -6.55
C ALA A 98 -11.10 11.06 -7.02
#